data_AF-G1KC82-F1
#
_entry.id   AF-G1KC82-F1
#
_cell.length_a   1.000
_cell.length_b   1.000
_cell.length_c   1.000
_cell.angle_alpha   90.00
_cell.angle_beta   90.00
_cell.angle_gamma   90.00
#
_symmetry.space_group_name_H-M   'P 1'
#
loop_
_entity.id
_entity.type
_entity.pdbx_description
1 polymer ?
#
loop_
_entity_poly.entity_id
_entity_poly.type
_entity_poly.pdbx_seq_one_letter_code
_entity_poly.pdbx_strand_id
1 'polypeptide(L)'
;MAGPGPGLWWGWLLGAVCGAGGAWELTLLHTNDVHARVEETSRDSGKCAGGAGGCFGGVARRAAKVKEIRSGGAPVLLLDAGDQFQGTVWFSYFKGREVARFMELLRYDAMTLGNHEFDNGVEGLLDPLLKNVKFPVVSANIKASRQLASNITGYFSPYTILNVGTEKVGIVGYTTKETPVLSDPGMHSFYTSINCPDYCMLEKIKFYLLGKNGFEK
;
A
#
# COMPACT_ATOMS: atom_id res chain seq x y z
N MET A 1 68.33 8.95 44.68
CA MET A 1 67.19 9.55 45.41
C MET A 1 65.97 9.46 44.51
N ALA A 2 64.85 8.99 45.05
CA ALA A 2 63.54 8.71 44.42
C ALA A 2 63.13 9.76 43.36
N GLY A 3 62.57 9.46 42.19
CA GLY A 3 61.47 8.54 41.83
C GLY A 3 60.31 9.41 41.30
N PRO A 4 59.86 9.31 40.03
CA PRO A 4 58.85 10.22 39.49
C PRO A 4 57.43 9.80 39.92
N GLY A 5 56.63 10.76 40.38
CA GLY A 5 55.25 10.55 40.84
C GLY A 5 54.24 10.36 39.69
N PRO A 6 53.11 9.69 39.92
CA PRO A 6 52.11 9.43 38.90
C PRO A 6 51.19 10.65 38.71
N GLY A 7 51.31 11.31 37.56
CA GLY A 7 50.42 12.38 37.13
C GLY A 7 49.15 11.83 36.48
N LEU A 8 48.05 11.96 37.21
CA LEU A 8 46.64 12.04 36.81
C LEU A 8 46.31 11.84 35.32
N TRP A 9 45.65 10.71 35.04
CA TRP A 9 44.98 10.39 33.79
C TRP A 9 43.77 11.31 33.60
N TRP A 10 43.79 12.15 32.56
CA TRP A 10 42.61 12.86 32.08
C TRP A 10 41.71 11.88 31.33
N GLY A 11 40.89 11.14 32.08
CA GLY A 11 39.80 10.35 31.52
C GLY A 11 38.68 11.28 31.06
N TRP A 12 38.58 11.52 29.76
CA TRP A 12 37.35 12.00 29.15
C TRP A 12 36.29 10.91 29.31
N LEU A 13 35.44 11.06 30.33
CA LEU A 13 34.16 10.37 30.37
C LEU A 13 33.38 10.84 29.14
N LEU A 14 33.40 10.04 28.07
CA LEU A 14 32.33 10.06 27.08
C LEU A 14 31.05 9.69 27.85
N GLY A 15 30.30 10.72 28.24
CA GLY A 15 28.93 10.54 28.69
C GLY A 15 28.18 9.81 27.60
N ALA A 16 27.78 8.57 27.87
CA ALA A 16 26.80 7.88 27.07
C ALA A 16 25.53 8.74 27.08
N VAL A 17 25.24 9.40 25.97
CA VAL A 17 23.90 9.91 25.70
C VAL A 17 23.05 8.68 25.52
N CYS A 18 22.49 8.20 26.64
CA CYS A 18 21.42 7.22 26.62
C CYS A 18 20.23 7.95 26.01
N GLY A 19 20.15 7.94 24.68
CA GLY A 19 18.97 8.40 23.98
C GLY A 19 17.82 7.53 24.47
N ALA A 20 16.92 8.13 25.26
CA ALA A 20 15.64 7.53 25.56
C ALA A 20 14.96 7.27 24.21
N GLY A 21 15.00 6.03 23.74
CA GLY A 21 14.32 5.61 22.53
C GLY A 21 12.82 5.74 22.77
N GLY A 22 12.27 6.91 22.46
CA GLY A 22 10.84 7.15 22.50
C GLY A 22 10.12 6.14 21.62
N ALA A 23 8.87 5.81 21.98
CA ALA A 23 8.04 4.96 21.14
C ALA A 23 7.94 5.58 19.74
N TRP A 24 8.29 4.80 18.71
CA TRP A 24 8.10 5.21 17.32
C TRP A 24 6.64 5.02 16.94
N GLU A 25 5.99 6.11 16.58
CA GLU A 25 4.58 6.13 16.16
C GLU A 25 4.49 6.26 14.64
N LEU A 26 3.63 5.44 14.04
CA LEU A 26 3.31 5.45 12.62
C LEU A 26 1.81 5.67 12.44
N THR A 27 1.44 6.69 11.67
CA THR A 27 0.07 6.84 11.21
C THR A 27 -0.15 6.03 9.94
N LEU A 28 -1.04 5.05 10.01
CA LEU A 28 -1.46 4.27 8.86
C LEU A 28 -2.79 4.79 8.32
N LEU A 29 -2.75 5.40 7.14
CA LEU A 29 -3.95 5.71 6.37
C LEU A 29 -4.18 4.57 5.38
N HIS A 30 -5.42 4.12 5.26
CA HIS A 30 -5.75 3.09 4.29
C HIS A 30 -7.07 3.37 3.58
N THR A 31 -7.17 2.87 2.36
CA THR A 31 -8.43 2.67 1.65
C THR A 31 -8.52 1.24 1.14
N ASN A 32 -9.74 0.81 0.86
CA ASN A 32 -10.08 -0.48 0.28
C ASN A 32 -11.45 -0.35 -0.39
N ASP A 33 -11.74 -1.16 -1.40
CA ASP A 33 -13.07 -1.26 -2.03
C ASP A 33 -13.61 0.11 -2.47
N VAL A 34 -12.74 0.94 -3.04
CA VAL A 34 -13.12 2.29 -3.52
C VAL A 34 -14.05 2.20 -4.72
N HIS A 35 -13.96 1.13 -5.51
CA HIS A 35 -14.87 0.80 -6.60
C HIS A 35 -15.24 2.01 -7.47
N ALA A 36 -14.22 2.65 -8.02
CA ALA A 36 -14.33 3.78 -8.94
C ALA A 36 -15.18 4.95 -8.42
N ARG A 37 -15.34 5.13 -7.10
CA ARG A 37 -15.96 6.30 -6.47
C ARG A 37 -14.98 7.49 -6.47
N VAL A 38 -14.67 7.96 -7.69
CA VAL A 38 -13.79 9.11 -7.93
C VAL A 38 -14.43 10.41 -7.44
N GLU A 39 -15.68 10.63 -7.82
CA GLU A 39 -16.51 11.73 -7.34
C GLU A 39 -17.06 11.44 -5.94
N GLU A 40 -17.57 12.49 -5.29
CA GLU A 40 -18.31 12.32 -4.06
C GLU A 40 -19.65 11.60 -4.30
N THR A 41 -20.09 10.86 -3.29
CA THR A 41 -21.26 9.99 -3.36
C THR A 41 -22.35 10.46 -2.40
N SER A 42 -23.57 9.93 -2.57
CA SER A 42 -24.56 9.94 -1.50
C SER A 42 -24.09 9.11 -0.30
N ARG A 43 -24.85 9.16 0.79
CA ARG A 43 -24.59 8.37 2.01
C ARG A 43 -24.45 6.87 1.71
N ASP A 44 -25.25 6.37 0.77
CA ASP A 44 -25.30 4.94 0.41
C ASP A 44 -24.43 4.65 -0.84
N SER A 45 -23.38 5.45 -1.05
CA SER A 45 -22.36 5.27 -2.11
C SER A 45 -22.88 5.32 -3.55
N GLY A 46 -24.07 5.91 -3.76
CA GLY A 46 -24.64 6.21 -5.08
C GLY A 46 -24.28 7.62 -5.57
N LYS A 47 -24.92 8.07 -6.65
CA LYS A 47 -24.72 9.42 -7.18
C LYS A 47 -25.12 10.48 -6.14
N CYS A 48 -24.26 11.46 -5.88
CA CYS A 48 -24.65 12.57 -5.02
C CYS A 48 -25.58 13.54 -5.75
N ALA A 49 -26.64 14.00 -5.06
CA ALA A 49 -27.61 14.96 -5.58
C ALA A 49 -27.50 16.37 -4.93
N GLY A 50 -26.52 16.61 -4.05
CA GLY A 50 -26.27 17.92 -3.44
C GLY A 50 -27.37 18.44 -2.48
N GLY A 51 -28.32 17.58 -2.08
CA GLY A 51 -29.41 17.94 -1.16
C GLY A 51 -29.04 17.83 0.33
N ALA A 52 -30.04 17.97 1.21
CA ALA A 52 -29.88 18.01 2.68
C ALA A 52 -29.14 16.80 3.30
N GLY A 53 -29.04 15.68 2.58
CA GLY A 53 -28.29 14.49 3.02
C GLY A 53 -26.77 14.59 2.90
N GLY A 54 -26.25 15.63 2.24
CA GLY A 54 -24.80 15.83 2.03
C GLY A 54 -24.18 14.86 1.03
N CYS A 55 -22.92 15.12 0.68
CA CYS A 55 -22.08 14.26 -0.15
C CYS A 55 -20.87 13.77 0.65
N PHE A 56 -20.42 12.55 0.37
CA PHE A 56 -19.40 11.84 1.12
C PHE A 56 -18.31 11.30 0.19
N GLY A 57 -17.15 10.97 0.75
CA GLY A 57 -16.07 10.34 -0.02
C GLY A 57 -15.56 11.22 -1.16
N GLY A 58 -15.22 10.58 -2.28
CA GLY A 58 -14.59 11.22 -3.43
C GLY A 58 -13.11 11.53 -3.22
N VAL A 59 -12.35 11.48 -4.30
CA VAL A 59 -10.88 11.57 -4.27
C VAL A 59 -10.39 12.95 -3.82
N ALA A 60 -11.14 14.02 -4.14
CA ALA A 60 -10.79 15.39 -3.74
C ALA A 60 -10.86 15.58 -2.22
N ARG A 61 -11.93 15.10 -1.58
CA ARG A 61 -12.09 15.16 -0.11
C ARG A 61 -11.06 14.28 0.58
N ARG A 62 -10.79 13.09 0.04
CA ARG A 62 -9.72 12.20 0.52
C ARG A 62 -8.36 12.90 0.45
N ALA A 63 -8.03 13.54 -0.68
CA ALA A 63 -6.78 14.27 -0.84
C ALA A 63 -6.60 15.39 0.19
N ALA A 64 -7.67 16.15 0.46
CA ALA A 64 -7.65 17.19 1.49
C ALA A 64 -7.32 16.62 2.87
N LYS A 65 -7.97 15.52 3.28
CA LYS A 65 -7.72 14.90 4.58
C LYS A 65 -6.35 14.25 4.68
N VAL A 66 -5.89 13.55 3.63
CA VAL A 66 -4.53 12.99 3.57
C VAL A 66 -3.48 14.09 3.71
N LYS A 67 -3.67 15.23 3.02
CA LYS A 67 -2.76 16.39 3.12
C LYS A 67 -2.75 16.99 4.52
N GLU A 68 -3.92 17.16 5.14
CA GLU A 68 -4.06 17.63 6.53
C GLU A 68 -3.26 16.74 7.48
N ILE A 69 -3.47 15.42 7.44
CA ILE A 69 -2.80 14.47 8.32
C ILE A 69 -1.28 14.48 8.10
N ARG A 70 -0.84 14.46 6.84
CA ARG A 70 0.60 14.55 6.49
C ARG A 70 1.26 15.85 6.95
N SER A 71 0.50 16.94 7.13
CA SER A 71 1.04 18.20 7.62
C SER A 71 1.33 18.20 9.13
N GLY A 72 0.85 17.19 9.87
CA GLY A 72 1.07 17.04 11.32
C GLY A 72 2.48 16.63 11.73
N GLY A 73 3.37 16.32 10.78
CA GLY A 73 4.80 16.04 11.04
C GLY A 73 5.13 14.62 11.54
N ALA A 74 4.12 13.82 11.90
CA ALA A 74 4.31 12.40 12.20
C ALA A 74 4.60 11.59 10.92
N PRO A 75 5.32 10.45 11.01
CA PRO A 75 5.46 9.55 9.87
C PRO A 75 4.10 8.97 9.46
N VAL A 76 3.78 9.04 8.17
CA VAL A 76 2.50 8.58 7.61
C VAL A 76 2.76 7.67 6.42
N LEU A 77 2.05 6.54 6.35
CA LEU A 77 1.89 5.73 5.14
C LEU A 77 0.43 5.77 4.69
N LEU A 78 0.20 5.92 3.39
CA LEU A 78 -1.10 5.79 2.72
C LEU A 78 -1.11 4.51 1.88
N LEU A 79 -1.85 3.51 2.32
CA LEU A 79 -1.92 2.20 1.67
C LEU A 79 -3.28 1.97 1.02
N ASP A 80 -3.33 1.12 0.00
CA ASP A 80 -4.58 0.65 -0.57
C ASP A 80 -4.69 -0.88 -0.57
N ALA A 81 -5.81 -1.40 -0.08
CA ALA A 81 -6.04 -2.83 0.04
C ALA A 81 -6.73 -3.46 -1.19
N GLY A 82 -6.77 -2.77 -2.33
CA GLY A 82 -7.33 -3.29 -3.58
C GLY A 82 -8.77 -2.87 -3.84
N ASP A 83 -9.27 -3.29 -5.00
CA ASP A 83 -10.59 -2.97 -5.56
C ASP A 83 -10.83 -1.46 -5.72
N GLN A 84 -9.86 -0.81 -6.34
CA GLN A 84 -10.04 0.52 -6.95
C GLN A 84 -10.83 0.40 -8.26
N PHE A 85 -10.60 -0.69 -9.00
CA PHE A 85 -11.25 -1.00 -10.25
C PHE A 85 -12.73 -1.34 -10.05
N GLN A 86 -13.49 -1.26 -11.14
CA GLN A 86 -14.93 -1.54 -11.22
C GLN A 86 -15.83 -0.60 -10.41
N GLY A 87 -17.09 -0.43 -10.81
CA GLY A 87 -18.15 0.10 -9.94
C GLY A 87 -18.85 1.37 -10.42
N THR A 88 -18.25 2.21 -11.26
CA THR A 88 -18.91 3.38 -11.87
C THR A 88 -18.51 3.58 -13.33
N VAL A 89 -19.18 4.52 -14.02
CA VAL A 89 -18.84 4.94 -15.39
C VAL A 89 -17.40 5.44 -15.54
N TRP A 90 -16.75 5.87 -14.46
CA TRP A 90 -15.34 6.24 -14.48
C TRP A 90 -14.48 5.06 -14.93
N PHE A 91 -14.64 3.90 -14.32
CA PHE A 91 -13.92 2.71 -14.73
C PHE A 91 -14.35 2.23 -16.12
N SER A 92 -15.66 2.25 -16.41
CA SER A 92 -16.17 1.83 -17.72
C SER A 92 -15.52 2.59 -18.88
N TYR A 93 -15.23 3.89 -18.70
CA TYR A 93 -14.65 4.75 -19.73
C TYR A 93 -13.12 4.87 -19.65
N PHE A 94 -12.55 5.11 -18.46
CA PHE A 94 -11.13 5.37 -18.28
C PHE A 94 -10.29 4.11 -18.07
N LYS A 95 -10.93 2.97 -17.76
CA LYS A 95 -10.32 1.63 -17.70
C LYS A 95 -9.13 1.54 -16.73
N GLY A 96 -9.18 2.25 -15.61
CA GLY A 96 -8.10 2.27 -14.61
C GLY A 96 -7.11 3.42 -14.74
N ARG A 97 -7.18 4.24 -15.81
CA ARG A 97 -6.32 5.43 -15.96
C ARG A 97 -6.60 6.46 -14.87
N GLU A 98 -7.85 6.57 -14.47
CA GLU A 98 -8.31 7.38 -13.34
C GLU A 98 -7.66 6.91 -12.03
N VAL A 99 -7.58 5.59 -11.81
CA VAL A 99 -6.97 5.02 -10.61
C VAL A 99 -5.48 5.36 -10.57
N ALA A 100 -4.73 5.03 -11.63
CA ALA A 100 -3.31 5.36 -11.73
C ALA A 100 -3.07 6.87 -11.53
N ARG A 101 -3.88 7.72 -12.18
CA ARG A 101 -3.75 9.18 -12.08
C ARG A 101 -3.98 9.69 -10.66
N PHE A 102 -5.08 9.31 -10.03
CA PHE A 102 -5.45 9.87 -8.74
C PHE A 102 -4.63 9.28 -7.59
N MET A 103 -4.28 8.00 -7.63
CA MET A 103 -3.41 7.42 -6.60
C MET A 103 -2.01 8.05 -6.62
N GLU A 104 -1.47 8.35 -7.81
CA GLU A 104 -0.23 9.13 -7.94
C GLU A 104 -0.36 10.55 -7.37
N LEU A 105 -1.48 11.24 -7.65
CA LEU A 105 -1.72 12.58 -7.11
C LEU A 105 -1.84 12.59 -5.58
N LEU A 106 -2.47 11.56 -5.01
CA LEU A 106 -2.59 11.39 -3.55
C LEU A 106 -1.30 10.83 -2.94
N ARG A 107 -0.33 10.41 -3.76
CA ARG A 107 0.94 9.79 -3.36
C ARG A 107 0.70 8.59 -2.46
N TYR A 108 -0.02 7.59 -2.94
CA TYR A 108 -0.08 6.30 -2.23
C TYR A 108 1.33 5.73 -2.08
N ASP A 109 1.57 5.02 -0.98
CA ASP A 109 2.88 4.48 -0.61
C ASP A 109 3.01 2.99 -0.98
N ALA A 110 1.90 2.25 -0.98
CA ALA A 110 1.79 0.93 -1.62
C ALA A 110 0.32 0.57 -1.87
N MET A 111 0.11 -0.38 -2.78
CA MET A 111 -1.20 -0.98 -3.07
C MET A 111 -1.06 -2.50 -3.12
N THR A 112 -2.06 -3.24 -2.65
CA THR A 112 -2.24 -4.66 -3.02
C THR A 112 -3.28 -4.82 -4.11
N LEU A 113 -3.25 -5.94 -4.82
CA LEU A 113 -4.26 -6.26 -5.82
C LEU A 113 -5.48 -6.89 -5.15
N GLY A 114 -6.67 -6.38 -5.45
CA GLY A 114 -7.96 -7.01 -5.20
C GLY A 114 -8.39 -7.89 -6.37
N ASN A 115 -9.62 -8.40 -6.32
CA ASN A 115 -10.17 -9.21 -7.42
C ASN A 115 -10.52 -8.36 -8.64
N HIS A 116 -11.09 -7.17 -8.44
CA HIS A 116 -11.58 -6.32 -9.53
C HIS A 116 -10.47 -5.68 -10.37
N GLU A 117 -9.24 -5.66 -9.86
CA GLU A 117 -8.08 -5.29 -10.68
C GLU A 117 -7.90 -6.19 -11.91
N PHE A 118 -8.49 -7.39 -11.91
CA PHE A 118 -8.44 -8.35 -13.02
C PHE A 118 -9.66 -8.31 -13.96
N ASP A 119 -10.62 -7.39 -13.78
CA ASP A 119 -11.88 -7.37 -14.54
C ASP A 119 -11.71 -7.13 -16.04
N ASN A 120 -10.64 -6.43 -16.44
CA ASN A 120 -10.28 -6.25 -17.86
C ASN A 120 -9.15 -7.21 -18.28
N GLY A 121 -9.00 -8.32 -17.56
CA GLY A 121 -7.91 -9.25 -17.70
C GLY A 121 -6.54 -8.69 -17.29
N VAL A 122 -5.52 -9.52 -17.45
CA VAL A 122 -4.13 -9.16 -17.09
C VAL A 122 -3.59 -8.01 -17.94
N GLU A 123 -4.05 -7.88 -19.19
CA GLU A 123 -3.67 -6.75 -20.05
C GLU A 123 -4.21 -5.42 -19.53
N GLY A 124 -5.48 -5.38 -19.09
CA GLY A 124 -6.09 -4.18 -18.50
C GLY A 124 -5.55 -3.82 -17.11
N LEU A 125 -5.04 -4.82 -16.37
CA LEU A 125 -4.27 -4.58 -15.15
C LEU A 125 -2.89 -3.97 -15.48
N LEU A 126 -2.17 -4.56 -16.44
CA LEU A 126 -0.84 -4.12 -16.83
C LEU A 126 -0.85 -2.68 -17.35
N ASP A 127 -1.78 -2.39 -18.26
CA ASP A 127 -1.98 -1.07 -18.85
C ASP A 127 -3.46 -0.68 -18.69
N PRO A 128 -3.77 0.31 -17.85
CA PRO A 128 -2.90 1.42 -17.46
C PRO A 128 -2.27 1.34 -16.07
N LEU A 129 -2.74 0.49 -15.16
CA LEU A 129 -2.37 0.65 -13.74
C LEU A 129 -0.89 0.39 -13.50
N LEU A 130 -0.43 -0.84 -13.73
CA LEU A 130 0.91 -1.26 -13.32
C LEU A 130 2.04 -0.52 -14.05
N LYS A 131 1.83 -0.12 -15.30
CA LYS A 131 2.82 0.66 -16.07
C LYS A 131 2.94 2.13 -15.65
N ASN A 132 1.93 2.70 -15.00
CA ASN A 132 1.87 4.16 -14.78
C ASN A 132 1.95 4.58 -13.30
N VAL A 133 1.80 3.66 -12.36
CA VAL A 133 2.04 3.94 -10.93
C VAL A 133 3.53 3.91 -10.59
N LYS A 134 3.94 4.74 -9.64
CA LYS A 134 5.33 4.87 -9.15
C LYS A 134 5.50 4.30 -7.75
N PHE A 135 4.40 3.98 -7.08
CA PHE A 135 4.41 3.25 -5.82
C PHE A 135 4.42 1.73 -6.06
N PRO A 136 5.00 0.95 -5.15
CA PRO A 136 5.01 -0.50 -5.26
C PRO A 136 3.61 -1.10 -5.18
N VAL A 137 3.33 -2.02 -6.10
CA VAL A 137 2.18 -2.92 -6.02
C VAL A 137 2.65 -4.26 -5.46
N VAL A 138 1.94 -4.79 -4.47
CA VAL A 138 2.33 -6.00 -3.76
C VAL A 138 1.26 -7.09 -3.80
N SER A 139 1.66 -8.34 -4.03
CA SER A 139 0.82 -9.52 -3.80
C SER A 139 1.70 -10.78 -3.72
N ALA A 140 1.78 -11.39 -2.54
CA ALA A 140 2.68 -12.51 -2.27
C ALA A 140 2.14 -13.85 -2.73
N ASN A 141 0.83 -13.96 -2.92
CA ASN A 141 0.19 -15.23 -3.24
C ASN A 141 -0.20 -15.40 -4.70
N ILE A 142 -0.07 -14.40 -5.55
CA ILE A 142 -0.27 -14.55 -7.00
C ILE A 142 0.99 -15.14 -7.63
N LYS A 143 0.83 -16.28 -8.32
CA LYS A 143 1.85 -16.87 -9.18
C LYS A 143 1.36 -16.87 -10.62
N ALA A 144 2.01 -16.06 -11.47
CA ALA A 144 1.78 -16.08 -12.91
C ALA A 144 2.37 -17.36 -13.52
N SER A 145 1.64 -18.01 -14.44
CA SER A 145 2.21 -19.09 -15.22
C SER A 145 3.32 -18.62 -16.14
N ARG A 146 4.16 -19.53 -16.62
CA ARG A 146 5.32 -19.22 -17.48
C ARG A 146 5.01 -18.32 -18.69
N GLN A 147 3.82 -18.42 -19.28
CA GLN A 147 3.42 -17.62 -20.45
C GLN A 147 2.93 -16.20 -20.08
N LEU A 148 2.27 -16.03 -18.94
CA LEU A 148 1.82 -14.72 -18.43
C LEU A 148 2.91 -14.02 -17.61
N ALA A 149 3.79 -14.79 -16.98
CA ALA A 149 4.89 -14.32 -16.18
C ALA A 149 5.81 -13.39 -16.99
N SER A 150 6.06 -13.65 -18.27
CA SER A 150 6.92 -12.76 -19.06
C SER A 150 6.36 -11.33 -19.19
N ASN A 151 5.03 -11.15 -19.08
CA ASN A 151 4.38 -9.86 -19.34
C ASN A 151 4.09 -9.06 -18.07
N ILE A 152 3.87 -9.75 -16.93
CA ILE A 152 3.51 -9.09 -15.66
C ILE A 152 4.58 -9.22 -14.55
N THR A 153 5.57 -10.11 -14.70
CA THR A 153 6.66 -10.23 -13.71
C THR A 153 7.45 -8.94 -13.66
N GLY A 154 7.71 -8.45 -12.44
CA GLY A 154 8.43 -7.21 -12.19
C GLY A 154 7.53 -5.98 -12.03
N TYR A 155 6.24 -6.08 -12.35
CA TYR A 155 5.28 -5.00 -12.14
C TYR A 155 4.61 -5.01 -10.76
N PHE A 156 4.60 -6.17 -10.10
CA PHE A 156 4.27 -6.28 -8.68
C PHE A 156 5.25 -7.24 -8.01
N SER A 157 5.36 -7.16 -6.69
CA SER A 157 6.27 -8.00 -5.89
C SER A 157 5.53 -8.63 -4.71
N PRO A 158 6.05 -9.69 -4.07
CA PRO A 158 5.41 -10.24 -2.88
C PRO A 158 5.28 -9.24 -1.72
N TYR A 159 6.31 -8.40 -1.57
CA TYR A 159 6.40 -7.38 -0.54
C TYR A 159 7.22 -6.18 -1.02
N THR A 160 7.22 -5.11 -0.25
CA THR A 160 8.14 -3.97 -0.38
C THR A 160 8.66 -3.54 0.99
N ILE A 161 9.79 -2.85 1.04
CA ILE A 161 10.32 -2.23 2.26
C ILE A 161 10.38 -0.72 2.03
N LEU A 162 9.63 0.02 2.83
CA LEU A 162 9.55 1.47 2.80
C LEU A 162 10.41 2.07 3.91
N ASN A 163 11.17 3.11 3.59
CA ASN A 163 11.91 3.89 4.59
C ASN A 163 10.99 4.98 5.14
N VAL A 164 10.73 4.96 6.45
CA VAL A 164 9.78 5.85 7.12
C VAL A 164 10.47 6.54 8.30
N GLY A 165 11.02 7.73 8.05
CA GLY A 165 11.93 8.39 8.98
C GLY A 165 13.21 7.56 9.17
N THR A 166 13.51 7.18 10.40
CA THR A 166 14.67 6.32 10.75
C THR A 166 14.37 4.82 10.69
N GLU A 167 13.10 4.44 10.51
CA GLU A 167 12.65 3.06 10.56
C GLU A 167 12.39 2.47 9.17
N LYS A 168 12.41 1.14 9.08
CA LYS A 168 12.03 0.36 7.89
C LYS A 168 10.72 -0.37 8.12
N VAL A 169 9.78 -0.19 7.20
CA VAL A 169 8.46 -0.83 7.24
C VAL A 169 8.32 -1.77 6.05
N GLY A 170 8.15 -3.06 6.32
CA GLY A 170 7.84 -4.08 5.34
C GLY A 170 6.33 -4.16 5.10
N ILE A 171 5.89 -4.12 3.85
CA ILE A 171 4.50 -4.30 3.46
C ILE A 171 4.40 -5.57 2.62
N VAL A 172 3.63 -6.56 3.08
CA VAL A 172 3.41 -7.83 2.37
C VAL A 172 1.99 -7.86 1.84
N GLY A 173 1.85 -8.04 0.53
CA GLY A 173 0.56 -8.01 -0.15
C GLY A 173 -0.13 -9.38 -0.17
N TYR A 174 -1.46 -9.40 -0.23
CA TYR A 174 -2.22 -10.60 -0.55
C TYR A 174 -3.53 -10.30 -1.29
N THR A 175 -3.93 -11.24 -2.13
CA THR A 175 -5.15 -11.17 -2.96
C THR A 175 -6.03 -12.38 -2.67
N THR A 176 -7.35 -12.23 -2.68
CA THR A 176 -8.26 -13.36 -2.43
C THR A 176 -8.00 -14.54 -3.39
N LYS A 177 -8.13 -15.78 -2.88
CA LYS A 177 -8.01 -17.00 -3.71
C LYS A 177 -9.22 -17.18 -4.63
N GLU A 178 -10.28 -16.44 -4.40
CA GLU A 178 -11.54 -16.50 -5.15
C GLU A 178 -11.52 -15.66 -6.44
N THR A 179 -10.46 -14.89 -6.69
CA THR A 179 -10.34 -14.05 -7.90
C THR A 179 -10.60 -14.80 -9.21
N PRO A 180 -10.20 -16.08 -9.42
CA PRO A 180 -10.56 -16.83 -10.64
C PRO A 180 -12.06 -17.09 -10.84
N VAL A 181 -12.88 -16.93 -9.79
CA VAL A 181 -14.34 -17.07 -9.83
C VAL A 181 -15.02 -15.69 -9.84
N LEU A 182 -14.39 -14.69 -9.22
CA LEU A 182 -14.94 -13.33 -9.08
C LEU A 182 -14.57 -12.38 -10.22
N SER A 183 -13.54 -12.69 -11.00
CA SER A 183 -12.99 -11.82 -12.04
C SER A 183 -12.27 -12.65 -13.11
N ASP A 184 -11.51 -12.00 -14.00
CA ASP A 184 -10.88 -12.59 -15.18
C ASP A 184 -9.32 -12.62 -15.10
N PRO A 185 -8.69 -13.21 -14.08
CA PRO A 185 -7.23 -13.25 -13.95
C PRO A 185 -6.54 -14.18 -14.98
N GLY A 186 -7.31 -14.80 -15.88
CA GLY A 186 -6.87 -15.80 -16.85
C GLY A 186 -6.69 -17.20 -16.26
N MET A 187 -6.73 -18.23 -17.13
CA MET A 187 -6.71 -19.66 -16.74
C MET A 187 -5.41 -20.14 -16.07
N HIS A 188 -4.43 -19.27 -15.86
CA HIS A 188 -3.09 -19.68 -15.44
C HIS A 188 -2.52 -18.86 -14.27
N SER A 189 -3.38 -18.19 -13.52
CA SER A 189 -3.03 -17.51 -12.29
C SER A 189 -3.29 -18.44 -11.09
N PHE A 190 -2.24 -18.76 -10.34
CA PHE A 190 -2.35 -19.64 -9.16
C PHE A 190 -2.24 -18.83 -7.87
N TYR A 191 -3.09 -19.13 -6.90
CA TYR A 191 -3.10 -18.46 -5.61
C TYR A 191 -2.62 -19.39 -4.49
N THR A 192 -1.48 -19.09 -3.86
CA THR A 192 -0.93 -19.91 -2.78
C THR A 192 -1.34 -19.44 -1.39
N SER A 193 -1.11 -20.24 -0.36
CA SER A 193 -1.10 -19.73 1.02
C SER A 193 0.13 -18.85 1.22
N ILE A 194 0.00 -17.83 2.07
CA ILE A 194 1.12 -17.01 2.52
C ILE A 194 1.63 -17.62 3.82
N ASN A 195 2.89 -18.05 3.83
CA ASN A 195 3.59 -18.40 5.05
C ASN A 195 4.47 -17.21 5.44
N CYS A 196 4.14 -16.52 6.53
CA CYS A 196 4.97 -15.44 7.11
C CYS A 196 6.43 -15.83 7.36
N PRO A 197 6.82 -17.08 7.75
CA PRO A 197 8.23 -17.39 7.96
C PRO A 197 9.15 -17.17 6.75
N ASP A 198 8.62 -17.13 5.51
CA ASP A 198 9.44 -16.92 4.31
C ASP A 198 9.83 -15.44 4.10
N TYR A 199 9.13 -14.49 4.75
CA TYR A 199 9.26 -13.06 4.50
C TYR A 199 9.50 -12.22 5.77
N CYS A 200 9.08 -12.70 6.93
CA CYS A 200 9.11 -11.99 8.22
C CYS A 200 10.47 -12.09 8.95
N MET A 201 11.53 -12.60 8.31
CA MET A 201 12.80 -12.99 8.95
C MET A 201 13.92 -11.93 8.91
N LEU A 202 13.60 -10.68 8.56
CA LEU A 202 14.58 -9.60 8.57
C LEU A 202 14.56 -8.87 9.92
N GLU A 203 15.57 -9.13 10.75
CA GLU A 203 15.78 -8.43 12.00
C GLU A 203 15.80 -6.91 11.73
N LYS A 204 14.98 -6.15 12.48
CA LYS A 204 14.79 -4.68 12.39
C LYS A 204 13.80 -4.15 11.34
N ILE A 205 12.93 -4.98 10.77
CA ILE A 205 11.84 -4.52 9.88
C ILE A 205 10.47 -4.75 10.54
N LYS A 206 9.63 -3.71 10.56
CA LYS A 206 8.25 -3.79 11.05
C LYS A 206 7.34 -4.21 9.89
N PHE A 207 6.66 -5.36 9.97
CA PHE A 207 5.85 -5.89 8.87
C PHE A 207 4.34 -5.62 9.03
N TYR A 208 3.68 -5.25 7.93
CA TYR A 208 2.22 -5.13 7.82
C TYR A 208 1.69 -5.99 6.67
N LEU A 209 0.58 -6.68 6.92
CA LEU A 209 -0.16 -7.40 5.89
C LEU A 209 -1.18 -6.46 5.25
N LEU A 210 -1.16 -6.36 3.92
CA LEU A 210 -2.06 -5.56 3.11
C LEU A 210 -2.81 -6.47 2.16
N GLY A 211 -4.14 -6.54 2.23
CA GLY A 211 -4.88 -7.43 1.35
C GLY A 211 -6.39 -7.36 1.44
N LYS A 212 -7.01 -7.99 0.44
CA LYS A 212 -8.45 -8.11 0.23
C LYS A 212 -8.94 -9.50 0.60
N ASN A 213 -10.00 -9.55 1.41
CA ASN A 213 -10.75 -10.77 1.70
C ASN A 213 -11.92 -10.89 0.71
N GLY A 214 -12.21 -12.11 0.22
CA GLY A 214 -13.20 -12.38 -0.83
C GLY A 214 -14.68 -12.14 -0.48
N PHE A 215 -14.98 -11.41 0.59
CA PHE A 215 -16.35 -11.07 0.94
C PHE A 215 -16.71 -9.71 0.34
N GLU A 216 -17.60 -9.76 -0.65
CA GLU A 216 -18.43 -8.64 -1.10
C GLU A 216 -19.88 -9.08 -0.86
N LYS A 217 -20.60 -8.39 0.02
CA LYS A 217 -22.03 -8.61 0.26
C LYS A 217 -22.84 -7.49 -0.38
#